data_AF-L9WBM8-F1
#
_entry.id   AF-L9WBM8-F1
#
_cell.length_a   1.000
_cell.length_b   1.000
_cell.length_c   1.000
_cell.angle_alpha   90.00
_cell.angle_beta   90.00
_cell.angle_gamma   90.00
#
_symmetry.space_group_name_H-M   'P 1'
#
loop_
_entity.id
_entity.type
_entity.pdbx_description
1 polymer ?
#
loop_
_entity_poly.entity_id
_entity_poly.type
_entity_poly.pdbx_seq_one_letter_code
_entity_poly.pdbx_strand_id
1 'polypeptide(L)'
;MAVTLPEALLGQYQRFSLYNSPYPAHDEGCAIDCYPGTLRDGRTTAAPSPVSGTVLETRAVRAPSKPYAPEHDYLILVECDGPGDLAGLTARILHVEPSVEAGERVERGDSLGTLVRAGFFAPWVDNHLHVGFRGPDQNPHRASGSLPLEVGVEIRPLEWDGTGTVVSTGETYAVLDAPVHPDPGETFVGVRADEDRSDGGGVLDGGLPHYDGGGIHGRDEALEGDPTPVSLNGDRLGVARGRTIEWDDVVVTANGESITGLSLFCARDADFGAKLICPDTEFEVGEKVRVRVRSSVDD
;
A
#
# COMPACT_ATOMS: atom_id res chain seq x y z
N MET A 1 -5.04 -19.71 6.81
CA MET A 1 -4.39 -19.11 7.98
C MET A 1 -3.52 -18.01 7.45
N ALA A 2 -3.84 -16.77 7.80
CA ALA A 2 -3.02 -15.63 7.42
C ALA A 2 -1.78 -15.55 8.31
N VAL A 3 -0.78 -14.82 7.83
CA VAL A 3 0.44 -14.50 8.55
C VAL A 3 0.28 -13.11 9.15
N THR A 4 0.29 -13.00 10.47
CA THR A 4 0.20 -11.70 11.13
C THR A 4 1.54 -10.98 11.13
N LEU A 5 1.58 -9.79 10.53
CA LEU A 5 2.75 -8.90 10.52
C LEU A 5 2.81 -8.12 11.84
N PRO A 6 3.87 -8.27 12.64
CA PRO A 6 3.94 -7.61 13.95
C PRO A 6 4.13 -6.10 13.80
N GLU A 7 3.63 -5.33 14.78
CA GLU A 7 3.84 -3.89 14.87
C GLU A 7 5.32 -3.50 14.74
N ALA A 8 6.23 -4.28 15.33
CA ALA A 8 7.67 -4.01 15.26
C ALA A 8 8.25 -4.11 13.84
N LEU A 9 7.60 -4.83 12.92
CA LEU A 9 7.94 -4.84 11.49
C LEU A 9 7.43 -3.58 10.81
N LEU A 10 6.14 -3.28 10.98
CA LEU A 10 5.48 -2.17 10.30
C LEU A 10 5.96 -0.81 10.81
N GLY A 11 6.28 -0.71 12.10
CA GLY A 11 6.82 0.46 12.77
C GLY A 11 8.21 0.90 12.30
N GLN A 12 8.76 0.32 11.24
CA GLN A 12 9.96 0.80 10.56
C GLN A 12 9.65 1.65 9.33
N TYR A 13 8.41 1.58 8.85
CA TYR A 13 7.97 2.20 7.61
C TYR A 13 7.04 3.37 7.92
N GLN A 14 7.10 4.41 7.10
CA GLN A 14 6.23 5.57 7.22
C GLN A 14 4.83 5.29 6.68
N ARG A 15 4.73 4.44 5.66
CA ARG A 15 3.47 4.04 5.04
C ARG A 15 3.48 2.57 4.66
N PHE A 16 2.31 1.97 4.54
CA PHE A 16 2.15 0.66 3.92
C PHE A 16 0.82 0.53 3.20
N SER A 17 0.71 -0.48 2.34
CA SER A 17 -0.54 -0.89 1.72
C SER A 17 -0.55 -2.38 1.40
N LEU A 18 -1.68 -3.04 1.64
CA LEU A 18 -1.94 -4.41 1.17
C LEU A 18 -2.65 -4.46 -0.18
N TYR A 19 -3.24 -3.36 -0.64
CA TYR A 19 -4.16 -3.36 -1.79
C TYR A 19 -3.83 -2.34 -2.89
N ASN A 20 -2.89 -1.42 -2.66
CA ASN A 20 -2.58 -0.31 -3.57
C ASN A 20 -1.40 -0.63 -4.49
N SER A 21 -1.53 -1.71 -5.25
CA SER A 21 -0.48 -2.22 -6.12
C SER A 21 -1.07 -2.95 -7.33
N PRO A 22 -0.40 -2.94 -8.50
CA PRO A 22 -0.85 -3.67 -9.68
C PRO A 22 -0.52 -5.18 -9.62
N TYR A 23 0.16 -5.63 -8.57
CA TYR A 23 0.57 -7.04 -8.44
C TYR A 23 -0.61 -7.88 -7.94
N PRO A 24 -0.93 -9.02 -8.58
CA PRO A 24 -2.08 -9.86 -8.18
C PRO A 24 -2.05 -10.39 -6.74
N ALA A 25 -0.88 -10.35 -6.08
CA ALA A 25 -0.80 -10.69 -4.67
C ALA A 25 -1.53 -9.68 -3.77
N HIS A 26 -1.80 -8.46 -4.24
CA HIS A 26 -2.52 -7.43 -3.51
C HIS A 26 -4.05 -7.58 -3.63
N ASP A 27 -4.55 -8.26 -4.66
CA ASP A 27 -5.99 -8.46 -4.89
C ASP A 27 -6.69 -9.12 -3.68
N GLU A 28 -5.96 -9.97 -2.96
CA GLU A 28 -6.44 -10.70 -1.78
C GLU A 28 -5.56 -10.44 -0.53
N GLY A 29 -4.80 -9.33 -0.49
CA GLY A 29 -3.98 -8.96 0.67
C GLY A 29 -2.88 -9.98 1.04
N CYS A 30 -2.30 -10.63 0.02
CA CYS A 30 -1.22 -11.60 0.15
C CYS A 30 0.19 -11.00 -0.05
N ALA A 31 0.29 -9.68 -0.22
CA ALA A 31 1.53 -8.93 -0.22
C ALA A 31 1.33 -7.57 0.44
N ILE A 32 2.44 -6.96 0.86
CA ILE A 32 2.46 -5.64 1.46
C ILE A 32 3.54 -4.79 0.80
N ASP A 33 3.18 -3.58 0.41
CA ASP A 33 4.11 -2.56 -0.03
C ASP A 33 4.48 -1.68 1.16
N CYS A 34 5.74 -1.73 1.58
CA CYS A 34 6.28 -1.03 2.74
C CYS A 34 7.13 0.16 2.30
N TYR A 35 6.78 1.38 2.73
CA TYR A 35 7.41 2.63 2.31
C TYR A 35 8.28 3.19 3.44
N PRO A 36 9.63 3.14 3.33
CA PRO A 36 10.54 3.61 4.38
C PRO A 36 10.52 5.13 4.59
N GLY A 37 10.10 5.88 3.57
CA GLY A 37 10.03 7.33 3.57
C GLY A 37 9.14 7.83 2.43
N THR A 38 8.83 9.12 2.43
CA THR A 38 7.85 9.74 1.53
C THR A 38 8.43 10.91 0.75
N LEU A 39 7.65 11.40 -0.21
CA LEU A 39 8.05 12.21 -1.35
C LEU A 39 8.46 13.65 -1.12
N ARG A 40 8.36 14.19 0.10
CA ARG A 40 8.45 15.64 0.28
C ARG A 40 9.74 16.23 -0.30
N ASP A 41 10.83 15.45 -0.28
CA ASP A 41 12.14 15.80 -0.86
C ASP A 41 12.66 14.75 -1.87
N GLY A 42 11.76 14.06 -2.58
CA GLY A 42 12.10 13.02 -3.56
C GLY A 42 11.87 11.60 -3.06
N ARG A 43 12.26 10.61 -3.87
CA ARG A 43 12.01 9.19 -3.56
C ARG A 43 13.07 8.66 -2.62
N THR A 44 12.62 7.95 -1.57
CA THR A 44 13.55 7.23 -0.69
C THR A 44 14.31 6.15 -1.48
N THR A 45 15.56 5.95 -1.09
CA THR A 45 16.42 4.90 -1.62
C THR A 45 16.81 3.88 -0.55
N ALA A 46 16.53 4.14 0.72
CA ALA A 46 16.85 3.22 1.81
C ALA A 46 15.93 1.98 1.75
N ALA A 47 16.51 0.78 1.85
CA ALA A 47 15.77 -0.48 1.87
C ALA A 47 15.99 -1.23 3.20
N PRO A 48 15.41 -0.78 4.32
CA PRO A 48 15.53 -1.48 5.60
C PRO A 48 14.78 -2.82 5.57
N SER A 49 15.43 -3.87 6.08
CA SER A 49 14.89 -5.22 6.10
C SER A 49 13.61 -5.31 6.95
N PRO A 50 12.51 -5.89 6.42
CA PRO A 50 11.28 -6.11 7.20
C PRO A 50 11.46 -7.19 8.27
N VAL A 51 12.42 -8.10 8.10
CA VAL A 51 12.58 -9.29 8.93
C VAL A 51 14.03 -9.51 9.35
N SER A 52 14.23 -10.17 10.49
CA SER A 52 15.52 -10.78 10.84
C SER A 52 15.58 -12.20 10.27
N GLY A 53 16.74 -12.61 9.76
CA GLY A 53 16.88 -13.92 9.14
C GLY A 53 18.18 -14.14 8.40
N THR A 54 18.20 -15.24 7.64
CA THR A 54 19.33 -15.59 6.77
C THR A 54 18.94 -15.35 5.30
N VAL A 55 19.74 -14.60 4.57
CA VAL A 55 19.57 -14.39 3.13
C VAL A 55 19.80 -15.72 2.42
N LEU A 56 18.79 -16.22 1.72
CA LEU A 56 18.87 -17.46 0.96
C LEU A 56 19.40 -17.23 -0.46
N GLU A 57 18.93 -16.16 -1.10
CA GLU A 57 19.26 -15.84 -2.49
C GLU A 57 19.01 -14.36 -2.77
N THR A 58 19.84 -13.78 -3.62
CA THR A 58 19.55 -12.52 -4.32
C THR A 58 19.56 -12.78 -5.82
N ARG A 59 18.60 -12.19 -6.54
CA ARG A 59 18.38 -12.48 -7.95
C ARG A 59 17.91 -11.26 -8.72
N ALA A 60 18.61 -10.93 -9.80
CA ALA A 60 18.13 -9.99 -10.80
C ALA A 60 16.97 -10.62 -11.61
N VAL A 61 15.91 -9.85 -11.81
CA VAL A 61 14.73 -10.18 -12.61
C VAL A 61 14.49 -9.11 -13.67
N ARG A 62 13.90 -9.50 -14.79
CA ARG A 62 13.55 -8.53 -15.83
C ARG A 62 12.32 -7.76 -15.43
N ALA A 63 12.38 -6.44 -15.57
CA ALA A 63 11.23 -5.55 -15.46
C ALA A 63 10.85 -4.98 -16.83
N PRO A 64 9.62 -4.47 -17.00
CA PRO A 64 9.25 -3.70 -18.18
C PRO A 64 10.23 -2.55 -18.41
N SER A 65 10.67 -2.35 -19.65
CA SER A 65 11.55 -1.21 -19.95
C SER A 65 10.76 0.09 -19.87
N LYS A 66 11.25 1.03 -19.04
CA LYS A 66 10.75 2.40 -18.90
C LYS A 66 11.93 3.36 -18.88
N PRO A 67 11.80 4.61 -19.40
CA PRO A 67 12.90 5.57 -19.42
C PRO A 67 13.49 5.91 -18.04
N TYR A 68 12.68 5.78 -16.99
CA TYR A 68 13.05 6.07 -15.59
C TYR A 68 13.48 4.83 -14.80
N ALA A 69 13.37 3.63 -15.35
CA ALA A 69 13.62 2.38 -14.64
C ALA A 69 14.97 1.78 -15.03
N PRO A 70 15.71 1.17 -14.09
CA PRO A 70 16.88 0.37 -14.42
C PRO A 70 16.50 -0.85 -15.27
N GLU A 71 17.49 -1.47 -15.91
CA GLU A 71 17.28 -2.66 -16.76
C GLU A 71 16.73 -3.85 -15.98
N HIS A 72 17.07 -3.93 -14.69
CA HIS A 72 16.70 -5.04 -13.82
C HIS A 72 15.97 -4.52 -12.59
N ASP A 73 15.02 -5.33 -12.17
CA ASP A 73 14.48 -5.32 -10.82
C ASP A 73 15.08 -6.52 -10.08
N TYR A 74 14.82 -6.67 -8.79
CA TYR A 74 15.53 -7.61 -7.95
C TYR A 74 14.58 -8.34 -7.00
N LEU A 75 14.95 -9.57 -6.66
CA LEU A 75 14.32 -10.41 -5.66
C LEU A 75 15.36 -10.80 -4.61
N ILE A 76 15.06 -10.55 -3.35
CA ILE A 76 15.81 -11.03 -2.19
C ILE A 76 14.93 -12.03 -1.46
N LEU A 77 15.48 -13.20 -1.15
CA LEU A 77 14.85 -14.24 -0.34
C LEU A 77 15.51 -14.30 1.03
N VAL A 78 14.73 -14.19 2.10
CA VAL A 78 15.21 -14.30 3.47
C VAL A 78 14.42 -15.39 4.20
N GLU A 79 15.10 -16.37 4.78
CA GLU A 79 14.50 -17.29 5.74
C GLU A 79 14.36 -16.56 7.08
N CYS A 80 13.13 -16.37 7.52
CA CYS A 80 12.78 -15.59 8.70
C CYS A 80 13.07 -16.36 9.99
N ASP A 81 13.77 -15.73 10.93
CA ASP A 81 13.96 -16.30 12.27
C ASP A 81 12.69 -16.18 13.14
N GLY A 82 11.79 -15.25 12.80
CA GLY A 82 10.60 -14.90 13.58
C GLY A 82 10.41 -13.38 13.69
N PRO A 83 9.56 -12.89 14.61
CA PRO A 83 8.83 -13.64 15.63
C PRO A 83 7.58 -14.36 15.09
N GLY A 84 6.99 -15.22 15.93
CA GLY A 84 5.65 -15.79 15.71
C GLY A 84 5.51 -16.55 14.39
N ASP A 85 4.44 -16.25 13.66
CA ASP A 85 4.09 -16.91 12.40
C ASP A 85 5.13 -16.72 11.29
N LEU A 86 6.03 -15.75 11.44
CA LEU A 86 7.11 -15.53 10.49
C LEU A 86 8.21 -16.60 10.58
N ALA A 87 8.38 -17.26 11.73
CA ALA A 87 9.51 -18.17 11.94
C ALA A 87 9.48 -19.36 10.95
N GLY A 88 10.57 -19.54 10.22
CA GLY A 88 10.71 -20.60 9.20
C GLY A 88 9.99 -20.31 7.87
N LEU A 89 9.33 -19.15 7.73
CA LEU A 89 8.83 -18.70 6.44
C LEU A 89 9.96 -18.09 5.61
N THR A 90 9.78 -18.09 4.29
CA THR A 90 10.63 -17.31 3.38
C THR A 90 9.94 -16.00 3.04
N ALA A 91 10.56 -14.88 3.43
CA ALA A 91 10.19 -13.56 2.93
C ALA A 91 10.75 -13.36 1.51
N ARG A 92 9.86 -12.99 0.58
CA ARG A 92 10.20 -12.49 -0.75
C ARG A 92 10.15 -10.98 -0.71
N ILE A 93 11.25 -10.32 -1.07
CA ILE A 93 11.36 -8.87 -1.05
C ILE A 93 11.78 -8.43 -2.46
N LEU A 94 10.98 -7.58 -3.10
CA LEU A 94 11.28 -6.99 -4.40
C LEU A 94 11.68 -5.52 -4.30
N HIS A 95 12.17 -4.98 -5.42
CA HIS A 95 12.47 -3.56 -5.62
C HIS A 95 13.67 -3.06 -4.81
N VAL A 96 14.62 -3.94 -4.51
CA VAL A 96 15.87 -3.61 -3.82
C VAL A 96 17.05 -4.13 -4.62
N GLU A 97 17.88 -3.25 -5.17
CA GLU A 97 19.21 -3.62 -5.63
C GLU A 97 20.05 -4.06 -4.42
N PRO A 98 20.41 -5.35 -4.32
CA PRO A 98 20.91 -5.94 -3.09
C PRO A 98 22.35 -5.50 -2.80
N SER A 99 22.64 -5.18 -1.53
CA SER A 99 23.99 -5.08 -1.00
C SER A 99 24.38 -6.26 -0.09
N VAL A 100 23.48 -7.24 0.03
CA VAL A 100 23.62 -8.46 0.84
C VAL A 100 23.80 -9.69 -0.04
N GLU A 101 24.43 -10.74 0.50
CA GLU A 101 24.72 -11.98 -0.22
C GLU A 101 24.09 -13.22 0.43
N ALA A 102 23.92 -14.29 -0.35
CA ALA A 102 23.40 -15.56 0.18
C ALA A 102 24.30 -16.11 1.31
N GLY A 103 23.67 -16.52 2.41
CA GLY A 103 24.33 -16.96 3.65
C GLY A 103 24.58 -15.84 4.67
N GLU A 104 24.38 -14.57 4.29
CA GLU A 104 24.47 -13.45 5.22
C GLU A 104 23.27 -13.43 6.18
N ARG A 105 23.49 -13.02 7.43
CA ARG A 105 22.42 -12.75 8.38
C ARG A 105 22.11 -11.26 8.39
N VAL A 106 20.83 -10.95 8.35
CA VAL A 106 20.32 -9.59 8.46
C VAL A 106 19.42 -9.50 9.68
N GLU A 107 19.52 -8.41 10.42
CA GLU A 107 18.53 -8.05 11.41
C GLU A 107 17.46 -7.15 10.79
N ARG A 108 16.28 -7.17 11.39
CA ARG A 108 15.21 -6.25 11.04
C ARG A 108 15.72 -4.80 11.15
N GLY A 109 15.57 -4.04 10.06
CA GLY A 109 16.03 -2.66 9.94
C GLY A 109 17.41 -2.51 9.30
N ASP A 110 18.19 -3.59 9.20
CA ASP A 110 19.45 -3.57 8.46
C ASP A 110 19.20 -3.25 6.98
N SER A 111 20.15 -2.57 6.36
CA SER A 111 20.05 -2.25 4.93
C SER A 111 20.17 -3.52 4.09
N LEU A 112 19.15 -3.81 3.28
CA LEU A 112 19.20 -4.82 2.24
C LEU A 112 19.88 -4.32 0.96
N GLY A 113 20.04 -3.00 0.82
CA GLY A 113 20.61 -2.35 -0.34
C GLY A 113 19.87 -1.06 -0.68
N THR A 114 19.66 -0.81 -1.97
CA THR A 114 19.08 0.44 -2.48
C THR A 114 17.77 0.17 -3.19
N LEU A 115 16.71 0.91 -2.85
CA LEU A 115 15.42 0.80 -3.55
C LEU A 115 15.58 1.18 -5.02
N VAL A 116 15.02 0.36 -5.91
CA VAL A 116 14.96 0.62 -7.34
C VAL A 116 13.58 1.09 -7.75
N ARG A 117 13.53 2.07 -8.67
CA ARG A 117 12.28 2.45 -9.31
C ARG A 117 11.94 1.44 -10.39
N ALA A 118 11.23 0.38 -10.03
CA ALA A 118 10.93 -0.72 -10.93
C ALA A 118 10.10 -0.25 -12.14
N GLY A 119 10.33 -0.88 -13.31
CA GLY A 119 9.56 -0.60 -14.52
C GLY A 119 8.07 -0.99 -14.45
N PHE A 120 7.70 -1.72 -13.39
CA PHE A 120 6.31 -2.03 -13.05
C PHE A 120 5.57 -0.86 -12.41
N PHE A 121 6.28 0.12 -11.84
CA PHE A 121 5.67 1.24 -11.16
C PHE A 121 5.00 2.20 -12.13
N ALA A 122 3.76 2.58 -11.82
CA ALA A 122 3.13 3.74 -12.41
C ALA A 122 3.86 5.03 -11.97
N PRO A 123 3.76 6.13 -12.73
CA PRO A 123 4.50 7.36 -12.43
C PRO A 123 4.31 7.91 -11.01
N TRP A 124 3.11 7.77 -10.44
CA TRP A 124 2.72 8.24 -9.10
C TRP A 124 3.16 7.34 -7.94
N VAL A 125 3.70 6.15 -8.22
CA VAL A 125 4.11 5.19 -7.21
C VAL A 125 5.50 5.55 -6.68
N ASP A 126 5.61 5.53 -5.35
CA ASP A 126 6.85 5.75 -4.63
C ASP A 126 7.66 4.48 -4.51
N ASN A 127 8.97 4.64 -4.31
CA ASN A 127 9.83 3.51 -4.04
C ASN A 127 9.42 2.86 -2.71
N HIS A 128 9.22 1.55 -2.73
CA HIS A 128 8.81 0.74 -1.59
C HIS A 128 9.41 -0.65 -1.70
N LEU A 129 9.40 -1.39 -0.59
CA LEU A 129 9.66 -2.82 -0.58
C LEU A 129 8.34 -3.54 -0.80
N HIS A 130 8.23 -4.33 -1.87
CA HIS A 130 7.11 -5.25 -2.03
C HIS A 130 7.46 -6.56 -1.33
N VAL A 131 6.67 -6.96 -0.33
CA VAL A 131 6.96 -8.09 0.55
C VAL A 131 5.83 -9.11 0.53
N GLY A 132 6.19 -10.38 0.37
CA GLY A 132 5.25 -11.50 0.52
C GLY A 132 5.92 -12.70 1.16
N PHE A 133 5.15 -13.58 1.78
CA PHE A 133 5.68 -14.72 2.53
C PHE A 133 5.34 -16.06 1.87
N ARG A 134 6.24 -17.04 2.02
CA ARG A 134 6.08 -18.41 1.54
C ARG A 134 6.35 -19.38 2.69
N GLY A 135 5.56 -20.44 2.78
CA GLY A 135 5.88 -21.62 3.55
C GLY A 135 7.10 -22.35 2.98
N PRO A 136 7.77 -23.19 3.79
CA PRO A 136 9.05 -23.82 3.44
C PRO A 136 9.00 -24.71 2.20
N ASP A 137 7.85 -25.34 1.93
CA ASP A 137 7.66 -26.23 0.77
C ASP A 137 7.13 -25.49 -0.48
N GLN A 138 6.82 -24.20 -0.39
CA GLN A 138 6.31 -23.43 -1.52
C GLN A 138 7.46 -22.90 -2.37
N ASN A 139 7.28 -22.85 -3.69
CA ASN A 139 8.29 -22.32 -4.60
C ASN A 139 8.50 -20.80 -4.36
N PRO A 140 9.68 -20.37 -3.86
CA PRO A 140 9.91 -18.99 -3.47
C PRO A 140 10.26 -18.10 -4.65
N HIS A 141 10.25 -18.59 -5.90
CA HIS A 141 10.49 -17.80 -7.12
C HIS A 141 9.21 -17.45 -7.89
N ARG A 142 8.10 -18.17 -7.67
CA ARG A 142 6.81 -17.83 -8.31
C ARG A 142 6.28 -16.49 -7.78
N ALA A 143 5.86 -15.62 -8.71
CA ALA A 143 5.25 -14.33 -8.37
C ALA A 143 3.98 -14.51 -7.53
N SER A 144 3.14 -15.49 -7.88
CA SER A 144 1.94 -15.86 -7.12
C SER A 144 2.22 -16.89 -6.01
N GLY A 145 1.23 -17.09 -5.15
CA GLY A 145 1.24 -18.11 -4.09
C GLY A 145 1.74 -17.64 -2.73
N SER A 146 1.75 -16.32 -2.49
CA SER A 146 1.98 -15.77 -1.15
C SER A 146 0.88 -16.20 -0.19
N LEU A 147 1.25 -16.35 1.07
CA LEU A 147 0.28 -16.52 2.14
C LEU A 147 -0.49 -15.20 2.35
N PRO A 148 -1.79 -15.26 2.70
CA PRO A 148 -2.55 -14.07 3.12
C PRO A 148 -1.89 -13.39 4.33
N LEU A 149 -1.97 -12.05 4.39
CA LEU A 149 -1.31 -11.26 5.43
C LEU A 149 -2.31 -10.51 6.29
N GLU A 150 -2.15 -10.58 7.60
CA GLU A 150 -2.86 -9.72 8.55
C GLU A 150 -1.94 -8.65 9.11
N VAL A 151 -2.49 -7.48 9.39
CA VAL A 151 -1.75 -6.36 9.97
C VAL A 151 -1.92 -6.40 11.49
N GLY A 152 -0.85 -6.72 12.22
CA GLY A 152 -0.83 -6.82 13.68
C GLY A 152 -0.63 -5.48 14.40
N VAL A 153 -1.05 -4.36 13.80
CA VAL A 153 -1.04 -3.03 14.42
C VAL A 153 -2.43 -2.40 14.29
N GLU A 154 -2.85 -1.64 15.31
CA GLU A 154 -4.07 -0.86 15.23
C GLU A 154 -3.89 0.29 14.23
N ILE A 155 -4.85 0.44 13.32
CA ILE A 155 -4.87 1.52 12.34
C ILE A 155 -6.07 2.41 12.68
N ARG A 156 -5.81 3.66 13.02
CA ARG A 156 -6.84 4.62 13.39
C ARG A 156 -7.57 5.13 12.14
N PRO A 157 -8.89 4.91 12.03
CA PRO A 157 -9.69 5.49 10.97
C PRO A 157 -9.84 7.01 11.12
N LEU A 158 -9.61 7.74 10.04
CA LEU A 158 -9.81 9.19 9.97
C LEU A 158 -10.99 9.54 9.07
N GLU A 159 -11.94 10.27 9.65
CA GLU A 159 -13.04 10.87 8.88
C GLU A 159 -12.47 11.90 7.91
N TRP A 160 -12.95 11.86 6.67
CA TRP A 160 -12.60 12.83 5.64
C TRP A 160 -13.84 13.15 4.84
N ASP A 161 -14.24 14.42 4.76
CA ASP A 161 -15.47 14.87 4.09
C ASP A 161 -15.32 15.04 2.56
N GLY A 162 -14.18 14.60 2.03
CA GLY A 162 -13.82 14.73 0.62
C GLY A 162 -13.20 16.07 0.28
N THR A 163 -12.98 16.97 1.25
CA THR A 163 -12.40 18.29 0.98
C THR A 163 -10.99 18.43 1.54
N GLY A 164 -10.19 19.32 0.94
CA GLY A 164 -8.86 19.66 1.43
C GLY A 164 -8.20 20.73 0.59
N THR A 165 -7.04 21.18 1.03
CA THR A 165 -6.17 22.12 0.31
C THR A 165 -4.95 21.35 -0.21
N VAL A 166 -4.56 21.58 -1.47
CA VAL A 166 -3.38 20.96 -2.07
C VAL A 166 -2.13 21.49 -1.36
N VAL A 167 -1.33 20.59 -0.78
CA VAL A 167 -0.08 20.91 -0.06
C VAL A 167 1.17 20.41 -0.78
N SER A 168 1.01 19.45 -1.68
CA SER A 168 2.10 18.92 -2.49
C SER A 168 1.57 18.43 -3.83
N THR A 169 2.36 18.60 -4.88
CA THR A 169 2.08 18.10 -6.22
C THR A 169 3.30 17.37 -6.76
N GLY A 170 3.06 16.39 -7.63
CA GLY A 170 4.05 15.79 -8.51
C GLY A 170 3.50 15.70 -9.92
N GLU A 171 4.28 15.15 -10.85
CA GLU A 171 3.91 15.11 -12.28
C GLU A 171 2.55 14.45 -12.55
N THR A 172 2.10 13.53 -11.68
CA THR A 172 0.87 12.75 -11.90
C THR A 172 -0.01 12.63 -10.65
N TYR A 173 0.23 13.45 -9.63
CA TYR A 173 -0.53 13.38 -8.38
C TYR A 173 -0.57 14.72 -7.67
N ALA A 174 -1.58 14.87 -6.80
CA ALA A 174 -1.65 15.93 -5.80
C ALA A 174 -1.97 15.32 -4.43
N VAL A 175 -1.51 15.96 -3.36
CA VAL A 175 -1.77 15.55 -1.97
C VAL A 175 -2.49 16.69 -1.26
N LEU A 176 -3.58 16.36 -0.60
CA LEU A 176 -4.37 17.29 0.21
C LEU A 176 -3.87 17.32 1.66
N ASP A 177 -4.13 18.42 2.37
CA ASP A 177 -3.87 18.57 3.81
C ASP A 177 -4.85 17.80 4.72
N ALA A 178 -5.82 17.10 4.13
CA ALA A 178 -6.88 16.42 4.84
C ALA A 178 -7.08 14.99 4.33
N PRO A 179 -7.44 14.04 5.21
CA PRO A 179 -7.56 14.21 6.67
C PRO A 179 -6.19 14.34 7.37
N VAL A 180 -6.15 15.08 8.49
CA VAL A 180 -4.91 15.39 9.23
C VAL A 180 -4.56 14.25 10.18
N HIS A 181 -3.29 13.84 10.16
CA HIS A 181 -2.75 12.88 11.14
C HIS A 181 -2.73 13.49 12.56
N PRO A 182 -3.46 12.93 13.54
CA PRO A 182 -3.57 13.52 14.87
C PRO A 182 -2.34 13.30 15.76
N ASP A 183 -1.60 12.20 15.54
CA ASP A 183 -0.44 11.84 16.37
C ASP A 183 0.71 11.21 15.52
N PRO A 184 1.37 11.99 14.65
CA PRO A 184 2.38 11.47 13.73
C PRO A 184 3.52 10.76 14.46
N GLY A 185 3.90 9.58 13.97
CA GLY A 185 4.95 8.75 14.55
C GLY A 185 4.45 7.79 15.63
N GLU A 186 3.28 7.97 16.22
CA GLU A 186 2.80 7.08 17.31
C GLU A 186 1.81 6.01 16.82
N THR A 187 0.98 6.31 15.83
CA THR A 187 -0.05 5.39 15.32
C THR A 187 -0.10 5.39 13.80
N PHE A 188 -0.60 4.31 13.21
CA PHE A 188 -0.98 4.32 11.80
C PHE A 188 -2.40 4.87 11.65
N VAL A 189 -2.62 5.62 10.58
CA VAL A 189 -3.91 6.16 10.19
C VAL A 189 -4.23 5.81 8.75
N GLY A 190 -5.51 5.92 8.38
CA GLY A 190 -5.92 5.94 6.98
C GLY A 190 -7.32 6.53 6.83
N VAL A 191 -7.76 6.70 5.58
CA VAL A 191 -9.09 7.26 5.27
C VAL A 191 -10.15 6.24 5.69
N ARG A 192 -11.09 6.66 6.54
CA ARG A 192 -12.17 5.80 7.02
C ARG A 192 -13.24 5.61 5.93
N ALA A 193 -13.75 4.39 5.82
CA ALA A 193 -14.99 4.13 5.09
C ALA A 193 -16.22 4.65 5.84
N ASP A 194 -17.27 5.01 5.11
CA ASP A 194 -18.58 5.25 5.70
C ASP A 194 -19.23 3.91 6.04
N GLU A 195 -19.13 3.50 7.30
CA GLU A 195 -19.82 2.32 7.82
C GLU A 195 -20.92 2.71 8.80
N ASP A 196 -21.92 1.83 8.93
CA ASP A 196 -22.96 2.01 9.92
C ASP A 196 -22.32 1.93 11.33
N ARG A 197 -22.64 2.92 12.16
CA ARG A 197 -21.80 3.50 13.23
C ARG A 197 -21.45 2.59 14.43
N SER A 198 -21.61 1.27 14.34
CA SER A 198 -21.44 0.36 15.50
C SER A 198 -19.99 0.04 15.85
N ASP A 199 -19.07 -0.04 14.87
CA ASP A 199 -17.74 -0.64 15.09
C ASP A 199 -16.55 0.30 14.80
N GLY A 200 -16.74 1.63 14.87
CA GLY A 200 -15.64 2.60 14.71
C GLY A 200 -15.16 2.84 13.27
N GLY A 201 -15.60 2.02 12.32
CA GLY A 201 -15.40 2.14 10.87
C GLY A 201 -14.02 1.67 10.40
N GLY A 202 -13.97 0.87 9.34
CA GLY A 202 -12.70 0.40 8.77
C GLY A 202 -11.92 1.43 7.94
N VAL A 203 -10.63 1.16 7.72
CA VAL A 203 -9.71 2.00 6.94
C VAL A 203 -9.58 1.50 5.52
N LEU A 204 -9.86 2.36 4.55
CA LEU A 204 -9.74 2.07 3.13
C LEU A 204 -8.28 1.97 2.68
N ASP A 205 -8.01 0.99 1.82
CA ASP A 205 -6.72 0.73 1.21
C ASP A 205 -6.90 0.32 -0.27
N GLY A 206 -6.04 0.79 -1.16
CA GLY A 206 -6.12 0.47 -2.59
C GLY A 206 -6.10 1.67 -3.53
N GLY A 207 -6.00 1.37 -4.83
CA GLY A 207 -6.06 2.36 -5.91
C GLY A 207 -7.48 2.47 -6.46
N LEU A 208 -8.28 3.39 -5.93
CA LEU A 208 -9.68 3.56 -6.33
C LEU A 208 -9.79 4.48 -7.57
N PRO A 209 -10.36 4.05 -8.71
CA PRO A 209 -10.65 2.68 -9.14
C PRO A 209 -9.57 2.17 -10.12
N HIS A 210 -8.36 2.73 -10.09
CA HIS A 210 -7.31 2.42 -11.07
C HIS A 210 -6.60 1.09 -10.84
N TYR A 211 -6.94 0.36 -9.77
CA TYR A 211 -6.68 -1.07 -9.60
C TYR A 211 -8.01 -1.81 -9.45
N ASP A 212 -8.02 -3.10 -9.79
CA ASP A 212 -9.24 -3.92 -9.91
C ASP A 212 -10.01 -4.07 -8.58
N GLY A 213 -9.33 -3.88 -7.44
CA GLY A 213 -9.93 -3.99 -6.12
C GLY A 213 -9.23 -3.18 -5.05
N GLY A 214 -9.71 -3.34 -3.82
CA GLY A 214 -9.17 -2.69 -2.63
C GLY A 214 -9.38 -3.50 -1.38
N GLY A 215 -9.16 -2.86 -0.23
CA GLY A 215 -9.39 -3.48 1.05
C GLY A 215 -9.85 -2.50 2.11
N ILE A 216 -10.34 -3.08 3.21
CA ILE A 216 -10.72 -2.38 4.41
C ILE A 216 -10.08 -3.02 5.63
N HIS A 217 -9.17 -2.29 6.28
CA HIS A 217 -8.55 -2.73 7.53
C HIS A 217 -9.50 -2.55 8.70
N GLY A 218 -9.35 -3.37 9.74
CA GLY A 218 -10.25 -3.38 10.90
C GLY A 218 -11.47 -4.31 10.75
N ARG A 219 -11.58 -5.02 9.62
CA ARG A 219 -12.54 -6.12 9.42
C ARG A 219 -11.84 -7.47 9.48
N ASP A 220 -12.58 -8.49 9.92
CA ASP A 220 -12.13 -9.88 9.86
C ASP A 220 -11.93 -10.30 8.38
N GLU A 221 -10.91 -11.11 8.12
CA GLU A 221 -10.70 -11.73 6.80
C GLU A 221 -11.80 -12.73 6.45
N ALA A 222 -12.48 -13.27 7.46
CA ALA A 222 -13.51 -14.27 7.26
C ALA A 222 -14.55 -13.78 6.24
N LEU A 223 -14.67 -14.53 5.14
CA LEU A 223 -15.71 -14.35 4.12
C LEU A 223 -17.11 -14.74 4.63
N GLU A 224 -17.25 -15.01 5.93
CA GLU A 224 -18.50 -15.39 6.55
C GLU A 224 -19.38 -14.15 6.73
N GLY A 225 -20.26 -13.91 5.75
CA GLY A 225 -21.22 -12.83 5.80
C GLY A 225 -21.73 -12.46 4.43
N ASP A 226 -22.81 -11.68 4.41
CA ASP A 226 -23.30 -11.10 3.18
C ASP A 226 -22.34 -9.97 2.72
N PRO A 227 -22.10 -9.84 1.40
CA PRO A 227 -21.30 -8.74 0.88
C PRO A 227 -21.89 -7.39 1.31
N THR A 228 -21.06 -6.52 1.87
CA THR A 228 -21.52 -5.23 2.42
C THR A 228 -21.13 -4.08 1.50
N PRO A 229 -22.04 -3.13 1.20
CA PRO A 229 -21.66 -1.91 0.50
C PRO A 229 -20.58 -1.13 1.25
N VAL A 230 -19.65 -0.55 0.49
CA VAL A 230 -18.62 0.36 1.00
C VAL A 230 -18.87 1.73 0.38
N SER A 231 -18.82 2.78 1.20
CA SER A 231 -19.02 4.15 0.77
C SER A 231 -17.94 5.07 1.35
N LEU A 232 -17.78 6.24 0.75
CA LEU A 232 -16.96 7.34 1.26
C LEU A 232 -17.66 8.66 0.89
N ASN A 233 -17.89 9.52 1.87
CA ASN A 233 -18.62 10.78 1.69
C ASN A 233 -20.05 10.63 1.17
N GLY A 234 -20.70 9.53 1.54
CA GLY A 234 -22.02 9.13 1.05
C GLY A 234 -22.01 8.56 -0.37
N ASP A 235 -20.85 8.55 -1.04
CA ASP A 235 -20.70 8.00 -2.39
C ASP A 235 -20.34 6.53 -2.31
N ARG A 236 -21.05 5.68 -3.05
CA ARG A 236 -20.79 4.23 -3.07
C ARG A 236 -19.51 3.95 -3.86
N LEU A 237 -18.63 3.14 -3.28
CA LEU A 237 -17.35 2.74 -3.87
C LEU A 237 -17.40 1.32 -4.46
N GLY A 238 -18.16 0.42 -3.84
CA GLY A 238 -18.12 -1.00 -4.18
C GLY A 238 -18.74 -1.89 -3.12
N VAL A 239 -18.27 -3.14 -3.08
CA VAL A 239 -18.75 -4.18 -2.16
C VAL A 239 -17.57 -4.89 -1.51
N ALA A 240 -17.59 -4.98 -0.18
CA ALA A 240 -16.63 -5.76 0.59
C ALA A 240 -17.14 -7.19 0.85
N ARG A 241 -16.26 -8.19 0.70
CA ARG A 241 -16.40 -9.56 1.21
C ARG A 241 -15.25 -9.83 2.17
N GLY A 242 -15.54 -10.03 3.46
CA GLY A 242 -14.52 -9.94 4.50
C GLY A 242 -13.88 -8.55 4.48
N ARG A 243 -12.55 -8.51 4.29
CA ARG A 243 -11.78 -7.27 4.14
C ARG A 243 -11.53 -6.82 2.69
N THR A 244 -11.80 -7.65 1.69
CA THR A 244 -11.49 -7.35 0.28
C THR A 244 -12.67 -6.65 -0.39
N ILE A 245 -12.39 -5.57 -1.12
CA ILE A 245 -13.37 -4.77 -1.83
C ILE A 245 -13.25 -5.00 -3.33
N GLU A 246 -14.38 -5.31 -3.96
CA GLU A 246 -14.57 -5.19 -5.40
C GLU A 246 -15.13 -3.79 -5.66
N TRP A 247 -14.37 -2.96 -6.38
CA TRP A 247 -14.84 -1.62 -6.74
C TRP A 247 -16.00 -1.71 -7.73
N ASP A 248 -16.97 -0.81 -7.58
CA ASP A 248 -17.93 -0.56 -8.64
C ASP A 248 -17.24 0.13 -9.83
N ASP A 249 -17.91 0.14 -10.98
CA ASP A 249 -17.51 1.00 -12.09
C ASP A 249 -17.82 2.47 -11.76
N VAL A 250 -16.80 3.17 -11.25
CA VAL A 250 -16.93 4.53 -10.71
C VAL A 250 -15.95 5.50 -11.35
N VAL A 251 -16.27 6.78 -11.26
CA VAL A 251 -15.41 7.91 -11.63
C VAL A 251 -15.14 8.74 -10.38
N VAL A 252 -13.87 8.98 -10.10
CA VAL A 252 -13.45 9.94 -9.07
C VAL A 252 -13.34 11.31 -9.73
N THR A 253 -13.93 12.31 -9.09
CA THR A 253 -13.88 13.70 -9.55
C THR A 253 -13.21 14.58 -8.50
N ALA A 254 -12.46 15.57 -8.95
CA ALA A 254 -11.90 16.64 -8.14
C ALA A 254 -12.44 17.97 -8.69
N ASN A 255 -13.13 18.75 -7.86
CA ASN A 255 -13.83 19.98 -8.27
C ASN A 255 -14.83 19.78 -9.44
N GLY A 256 -15.34 18.55 -9.58
CA GLY A 256 -16.27 18.17 -10.65
C GLY A 256 -15.61 17.69 -11.94
N GLU A 257 -14.27 17.73 -12.04
CA GLU A 257 -13.53 17.20 -13.17
C GLU A 257 -13.04 15.78 -12.87
N SER A 258 -13.14 14.88 -13.83
CA SER A 258 -12.70 13.49 -13.68
C SER A 258 -11.18 13.40 -13.55
N ILE A 259 -10.72 12.62 -12.58
CA ILE A 259 -9.31 12.26 -12.41
C ILE A 259 -9.15 10.73 -12.44
N THR A 260 -7.93 10.23 -12.54
CA THR A 260 -7.66 8.79 -12.56
C THR A 260 -8.11 8.10 -11.28
N GLY A 261 -8.01 8.75 -10.12
CA GLY A 261 -8.50 8.15 -8.88
C GLY A 261 -7.93 8.69 -7.58
N LEU A 262 -8.10 7.91 -6.52
CA LEU A 262 -7.47 8.06 -5.21
C LEU A 262 -6.48 6.94 -4.96
N SER A 263 -5.36 7.28 -4.34
CA SER A 263 -4.41 6.32 -3.78
C SER A 263 -4.61 6.25 -2.28
N LEU A 264 -5.26 5.18 -1.80
CA LEU A 264 -5.59 4.94 -0.40
C LEU A 264 -4.53 4.01 0.21
N PHE A 265 -4.09 4.29 1.43
CA PHE A 265 -3.00 3.59 2.12
C PHE A 265 -3.01 3.93 3.62
N CYS A 266 -2.22 3.19 4.39
CA CYS A 266 -1.97 3.48 5.80
C CYS A 266 -0.67 4.26 5.98
N ALA A 267 -0.65 5.24 6.86
CA ALA A 267 0.50 6.10 7.11
C ALA A 267 0.68 6.40 8.59
N ARG A 268 1.90 6.69 9.01
CA ARG A 268 2.19 7.24 10.35
C ARG A 268 2.95 8.57 10.30
N ASP A 269 3.33 9.01 9.09
CA ASP A 269 4.05 10.27 8.91
C ASP A 269 3.13 11.48 9.06
N ALA A 270 3.75 12.64 9.30
CA ALA A 270 3.06 13.91 9.46
C ALA A 270 2.51 14.50 8.15
N ASP A 271 2.94 13.97 7.00
CA ASP A 271 2.52 14.43 5.66
C ASP A 271 1.33 13.60 5.12
N PHE A 272 0.58 12.93 6.01
CA PHE A 272 -0.62 12.20 5.62
C PHE A 272 -1.73 13.13 5.16
N GLY A 273 -2.42 12.70 4.10
CA GLY A 273 -3.62 13.32 3.55
C GLY A 273 -4.04 12.58 2.28
N ALA A 274 -5.22 12.90 1.76
CA ALA A 274 -5.75 12.23 0.57
C ALA A 274 -4.84 12.48 -0.65
N LYS A 275 -4.43 11.40 -1.32
CA LYS A 275 -3.59 11.43 -2.53
C LYS A 275 -4.44 11.22 -3.77
N LEU A 276 -4.53 12.25 -4.59
CA LEU A 276 -5.21 12.29 -5.88
C LEU A 276 -4.26 11.77 -6.97
N ILE A 277 -4.73 10.90 -7.84
CA ILE A 277 -4.01 10.45 -9.03
C ILE A 277 -4.59 11.16 -10.25
N CYS A 278 -3.80 12.00 -10.88
CA CYS A 278 -4.25 12.97 -11.88
C CYS A 278 -3.15 13.29 -12.92
N PRO A 279 -2.71 12.31 -13.74
CA PRO A 279 -1.74 12.55 -14.81
C PRO A 279 -2.24 13.53 -15.88
N ASP A 280 -3.56 13.69 -16.02
CA ASP A 280 -4.19 14.52 -17.05
C ASP A 280 -4.76 15.85 -16.49
N THR A 281 -4.57 16.12 -15.19
CA THR A 281 -5.10 17.31 -14.50
C THR A 281 -4.04 17.89 -13.57
N GLU A 282 -3.73 19.17 -13.72
CA GLU A 282 -2.78 19.88 -12.87
C GLU A 282 -3.51 20.58 -11.72
N PHE A 283 -2.90 20.57 -10.53
CA PHE A 283 -3.37 21.28 -9.34
C PHE A 283 -2.28 22.22 -8.83
N GLU A 284 -2.67 23.36 -8.26
CA GLU A 284 -1.74 24.30 -7.64
C GLU A 284 -1.68 24.13 -6.11
N VAL A 285 -0.49 24.24 -5.52
CA VAL A 285 -0.37 24.29 -4.06
C VAL A 285 -1.15 25.49 -3.52
N GLY A 286 -2.03 25.24 -2.54
CA GLY A 286 -2.98 26.20 -2.00
C GLY A 286 -4.38 26.15 -2.63
N GLU A 287 -4.57 25.36 -3.68
CA GLU A 287 -5.88 25.14 -4.29
C GLU A 287 -6.80 24.34 -3.37
N LYS A 288 -8.08 24.72 -3.29
CA LYS A 288 -9.10 23.95 -2.58
C LYS A 288 -9.72 22.92 -3.50
N VAL A 289 -9.75 21.68 -3.05
CA VAL A 289 -10.29 20.56 -3.81
C VAL A 289 -11.46 19.95 -3.05
N ARG A 290 -12.53 19.63 -3.79
CA ARG A 290 -13.59 18.73 -3.35
C ARG A 290 -13.59 17.48 -4.21
N VAL A 291 -13.41 16.35 -3.56
CA VAL A 291 -13.44 15.01 -4.15
C VAL A 291 -14.82 14.41 -3.99
N ARG A 292 -15.32 13.79 -5.06
CA ARG A 292 -16.54 12.97 -5.06
C ARG A 292 -16.33 11.71 -5.89
N VAL A 293 -17.10 10.68 -5.58
CA VAL A 293 -17.17 9.44 -6.38
C VAL A 293 -18.57 9.33 -6.96
N ARG A 294 -18.68 8.96 -8.23
CA ARG A 294 -19.97 8.74 -8.89
C ARG A 294 -19.93 7.48 -9.74
N SER A 295 -21.09 6.91 -10.01
CA SER A 295 -21.24 5.82 -10.97
C SER A 295 -20.78 6.28 -12.36
N SER A 296 -20.05 5.43 -13.08
CA SER A 296 -19.67 5.67 -14.48
C SER A 296 -20.89 5.79 -15.41
N VAL A 297 -22.03 5.22 -14.99
CA VAL A 297 -23.29 5.20 -15.77
C VAL A 297 -24.00 6.56 -15.75
N ASP A 298 -23.59 7.46 -14.85
CA ASP A 298 -24.16 8.81 -14.70
C ASP A 298 -23.40 9.90 -15.48
N ASP A 299 -22.38 9.55 -16.27
CA ASP A 299 -21.57 10.47 -17.11
C ASP A 299 -21.97 10.51 -18.59
#